data_AF-A0A314UB53-F1
#
_entry.id   AF-A0A314UB53-F1
#
_cell.length_a   1.000
_cell.length_b   1.000
_cell.length_c   1.000
_cell.angle_alpha   90.00
_cell.angle_beta   90.00
_cell.angle_gamma   90.00
#
_symmetry.space_group_name_H-M   'P 1'
#
loop_
_entity.id
_entity.type
_entity.pdbx_description
1 polymer ?
#
loop_
_entity_poly.entity_id
_entity_poly.type
_entity_poly.pdbx_seq_one_letter_code
_entity_poly.pdbx_strand_id
1 'polypeptide(L)'
;MALKFLNKKGWHTGSLRNIENVWKAEQKHEAEQKKLDELRKQIVEERERSEFRLLQEQAGLVPRQERLEFLYDSGLAVGRPGGSDSFKTLEALPKTEEAPSSSAAS
;
A
#
# COMPACT_ATOMS: atom_id res chain seq x y z
N MET A 1 -47.55 8.07 9.93
CA MET A 1 -46.99 6.74 10.28
C MET A 1 -47.10 5.69 9.16
N ALA A 2 -47.33 6.04 7.89
CA ALA A 2 -47.71 5.06 6.86
C ALA A 2 -46.55 4.26 6.21
N LEU A 3 -45.28 4.61 6.45
CA LEU A 3 -44.13 4.01 5.74
C LEU A 3 -43.15 3.25 6.65
N LYS A 4 -43.41 3.17 7.96
CA LYS A 4 -42.49 2.56 8.94
C LYS A 4 -42.26 1.06 8.71
N PHE A 5 -43.19 0.38 8.03
CA PHE A 5 -43.04 -1.04 7.70
C PHE A 5 -41.92 -1.31 6.68
N LEU A 6 -41.53 -0.31 5.88
CA LEU A 6 -40.44 -0.43 4.91
C LEU A 6 -39.10 -0.72 5.60
N ASN A 7 -38.84 -0.13 6.78
CA ASN A 7 -37.62 -0.40 7.55
C ASN A 7 -37.51 -1.84 8.08
N LYS A 8 -38.61 -2.61 8.10
CA LYS A 8 -38.60 -4.03 8.42
C LYS A 8 -38.19 -4.90 7.22
N LYS A 9 -38.10 -4.32 6.01
CA LYS A 9 -37.68 -5.02 4.80
C LYS A 9 -36.16 -4.97 4.69
N GLY A 10 -35.54 -6.13 4.46
CA GLY A 10 -34.07 -6.27 4.42
C GLY A 10 -33.39 -5.47 3.32
N TRP A 11 -34.10 -5.11 2.25
CA TRP A 11 -33.58 -4.33 1.13
C TRP A 11 -33.74 -2.81 1.30
N HIS A 12 -34.47 -2.34 2.31
CA HIS A 12 -34.78 -0.91 2.44
C HIS A 12 -33.56 -0.12 2.93
N THR A 13 -33.24 0.98 2.25
CA THR A 13 -32.04 1.79 2.53
C THR A 13 -32.08 2.48 3.90
N GLY A 14 -33.27 2.82 4.39
CA GLY A 14 -33.47 3.39 5.73
C GLY A 14 -33.42 2.39 6.89
N SER A 15 -33.19 1.10 6.61
CA SER A 15 -32.99 0.09 7.66
C SER A 15 -31.64 0.31 8.36
N LEU A 16 -31.63 0.28 9.71
CA LEU A 16 -30.40 0.49 10.51
C LEU A 16 -29.26 -0.45 10.10
N ARG A 17 -29.58 -1.71 9.73
CA ARG A 17 -28.58 -2.69 9.28
C ARG A 17 -27.94 -2.28 7.95
N ASN A 18 -28.72 -1.71 7.03
CA ASN A 18 -28.22 -1.29 5.73
C ASN A 18 -27.42 0.00 5.85
N ILE A 19 -27.87 0.93 6.68
CA ILE A 19 -27.12 2.15 7.02
C ILE A 19 -25.75 1.77 7.63
N GLU A 20 -25.73 0.83 8.56
CA GLU A 20 -24.48 0.35 9.17
C GLU A 20 -23.56 -0.33 8.13
N ASN A 21 -24.10 -1.16 7.24
CA ASN A 21 -23.31 -1.80 6.19
C ASN A 21 -22.70 -0.79 5.21
N VAL A 22 -23.50 0.21 4.79
CA VAL A 22 -23.03 1.30 3.93
C VAL A 22 -21.95 2.10 4.66
N TRP A 23 -22.17 2.47 5.91
CA TRP A 23 -21.17 3.19 6.71
C TRP A 23 -19.86 2.42 6.85
N LYS A 24 -19.91 1.10 7.09
CA LYS A 24 -18.70 0.26 7.12
C LYS A 24 -17.99 0.21 5.77
N ALA A 25 -18.74 0.16 4.66
CA ALA A 25 -18.18 0.17 3.32
C ALA A 25 -17.52 1.53 3.01
N GLU A 26 -18.18 2.64 3.36
CA GLU A 26 -17.65 3.99 3.22
C GLU A 26 -16.36 4.19 4.03
N GLN A 27 -16.32 3.72 5.27
CA GLN A 27 -15.11 3.78 6.11
C GLN A 27 -13.93 3.00 5.52
N LYS A 28 -14.19 1.78 5.01
CA LYS A 28 -13.16 0.99 4.31
C LYS A 28 -12.67 1.70 3.06
N HIS A 29 -13.59 2.25 2.28
CA HIS A 29 -13.25 2.97 1.06
C HIS A 29 -12.43 4.23 1.35
N GLU A 30 -12.79 5.00 2.37
CA GLU A 30 -12.03 6.18 2.80
C GLU A 30 -10.61 5.81 3.24
N ALA A 31 -10.45 4.70 3.97
CA ALA A 31 -9.13 4.19 4.36
C ALA A 31 -8.29 3.77 3.15
N GLU A 32 -8.90 3.13 2.15
CA GLU A 32 -8.23 2.78 0.89
C GLU A 32 -7.85 4.02 0.08
N GLN A 33 -8.75 5.00 -0.04
CA GLN A 33 -8.47 6.27 -0.71
C GLN A 33 -7.31 7.01 -0.08
N LYS A 34 -7.26 7.12 1.25
CA LYS A 34 -6.15 7.75 1.98
C LYS A 34 -4.81 7.07 1.68
N LYS A 35 -4.78 5.73 1.64
CA LYS A 35 -3.57 4.98 1.27
C LYS A 35 -3.14 5.23 -0.17
N LEU A 36 -4.10 5.30 -1.10
CA LEU A 36 -3.81 5.61 -2.50
C LEU A 36 -3.26 7.03 -2.66
N ASP A 37 -3.79 8.00 -1.92
CA ASP A 37 -3.32 9.38 -1.97
C ASP A 37 -1.92 9.54 -1.36
N GLU A 38 -1.62 8.81 -0.29
CA GLU A 38 -0.27 8.72 0.26
C GLU A 38 0.72 8.14 -0.76
N LEU A 39 0.37 7.03 -1.42
CA LEU A 39 1.20 6.42 -2.47
C LEU A 39 1.38 7.35 -3.67
N ARG A 40 0.32 8.05 -4.09
CA ARG A 40 0.41 9.07 -5.17
C ARG A 40 1.38 10.18 -4.79
N LYS A 41 1.35 10.64 -3.54
CA LYS A 41 2.28 11.65 -3.04
C LYS A 41 3.72 11.15 -3.07
N GLN A 42 3.96 9.92 -2.62
CA GLN A 42 5.29 9.30 -2.67
C GLN A 42 5.84 9.21 -4.09
N ILE A 43 5.02 8.80 -5.07
CA ILE A 43 5.41 8.74 -6.48
C ILE A 43 5.80 10.13 -7.02
N VAL A 44 5.05 11.17 -6.66
CA VAL A 44 5.36 12.55 -7.08
C VAL A 44 6.66 13.01 -6.45
N GLU A 45 6.87 12.79 -5.15
CA GLU A 45 8.11 13.16 -4.47
C GLU A 45 9.33 12.42 -5.06
N GLU A 46 9.20 11.13 -5.36
CA GLU A 46 10.25 10.34 -6.02
C GLU A 46 10.54 10.85 -7.42
N ARG A 47 9.50 11.17 -8.19
CA ARG A 47 9.64 11.75 -9.52
C ARG A 47 10.39 13.08 -9.47
N GLU A 48 9.97 14.00 -8.60
CA GLU A 48 10.64 15.29 -8.41
C GLU A 48 12.12 15.09 -8.04
N ARG A 49 12.42 14.22 -7.08
CA ARG A 49 13.81 13.89 -6.70
C ARG A 49 14.62 13.37 -7.89
N SER A 50 14.05 12.48 -8.70
CA SER A 50 14.72 11.95 -9.89
C SER A 50 14.96 13.03 -10.94
N GLU A 51 14.01 13.94 -11.14
CA GLU A 51 14.12 15.06 -12.09
C GLU A 51 15.19 16.05 -11.63
N PHE A 52 15.23 16.39 -10.34
CA PHE A 52 16.30 17.22 -9.75
C PHE A 52 17.68 16.59 -9.93
N ARG A 53 17.80 15.27 -9.74
CA ARG A 53 19.08 14.56 -9.94
C ARG A 53 19.51 14.59 -11.39
N LEU A 54 18.61 14.30 -12.32
CA LEU A 54 18.89 14.37 -13.75
C LEU A 54 19.34 15.78 -14.15
N LEU A 55 18.74 16.83 -13.59
CA LEU A 55 19.16 18.21 -13.84
C LEU A 55 20.58 18.49 -13.30
N GLN A 56 20.94 17.97 -12.11
CA GLN A 56 22.29 18.10 -11.56
C GLN A 56 23.33 17.34 -12.39
N GLU A 57 22.98 16.16 -12.90
CA GLU A 57 23.84 15.39 -13.81
C GLU A 57 24.05 16.11 -15.14
N GLN A 58 22.99 16.72 -15.70
CA GLN A 58 23.10 17.53 -16.93
C GLN A 58 23.96 18.78 -16.73
N ALA A 59 23.87 19.41 -15.56
CA ALA A 59 24.72 20.53 -15.19
C ALA A 59 26.17 20.11 -14.87
N GLY A 60 26.46 18.80 -14.81
CA GLY A 60 27.78 18.26 -14.53
C GLY A 60 28.23 18.38 -13.07
N LEU A 61 27.31 18.71 -12.15
CA LEU A 61 27.61 18.83 -10.72
C LEU A 61 27.71 17.47 -10.04
N VAL A 62 26.94 16.48 -10.52
CA VAL A 62 26.88 15.13 -9.97
C VAL A 62 27.22 14.11 -11.07
N PRO A 63 28.09 13.12 -10.81
CA PRO A 63 28.37 12.06 -11.76
C PRO A 63 27.12 11.24 -12.05
N ARG A 64 26.99 10.72 -13.27
CA ARG A 64 25.85 9.85 -13.64
C ARG A 64 25.84 8.59 -12.80
N GLN A 65 24.68 8.25 -12.23
CA GLN A 65 24.57 7.01 -11.47
C GLN A 65 24.64 5.79 -12.40
N GLU A 66 25.52 4.83 -12.07
CA GLU A 66 25.58 3.55 -12.76
C GLU A 66 24.39 2.65 -12.36
N ARG A 67 23.95 1.78 -13.29
CA ARG A 67 22.74 0.95 -13.14
C ARG A 67 22.76 0.01 -11.92
N LEU A 68 23.93 -0.27 -11.34
CA LEU A 68 24.10 -1.22 -10.24
C LEU A 68 24.27 -0.56 -8.87
N GLU A 69 24.42 0.77 -8.80
CA GLU A 69 24.73 1.42 -7.51
C GLU A 69 23.62 1.22 -6.47
N PHE A 70 22.35 1.14 -6.89
CA PHE A 70 21.25 0.86 -5.98
C PHE A 70 21.42 -0.48 -5.23
N LEU A 71 22.06 -1.50 -5.84
CA LEU A 71 22.31 -2.79 -5.17
C LEU A 71 23.40 -2.68 -4.11
N TYR A 72 24.39 -1.81 -4.33
CA TYR A 72 25.48 -1.57 -3.39
C TYR A 72 25.05 -0.69 -2.22
N ASP A 73 24.18 0.29 -2.47
CA ASP A 73 23.63 1.20 -1.45
C ASP A 73 22.54 0.54 -0.61
N SER A 74 21.70 -0.31 -1.20
CA SER A 74 20.59 -0.98 -0.51
C SER A 74 21.00 -2.09 0.47
N GLY A 75 22.30 -2.41 0.56
CA GLY A 75 22.81 -3.45 1.46
C GLY A 75 22.38 -4.88 1.10
N LEU A 76 21.66 -5.06 -0.01
CA LEU A 76 21.20 -6.34 -0.57
C LEU A 76 22.28 -7.02 -1.44
N ALA A 77 23.44 -6.38 -1.63
CA ALA A 77 24.53 -6.93 -2.42
C ALA A 77 24.97 -8.32 -1.91
N VAL A 78 24.80 -9.33 -2.76
CA VAL A 78 25.28 -10.71 -2.54
C VAL A 78 26.80 -10.67 -2.36
N GLY A 79 27.27 -11.04 -1.17
CA GLY A 79 28.70 -11.18 -0.86
C GLY A 79 29.29 -10.22 0.18
N ARG A 80 28.52 -9.24 0.70
CA ARG A 80 28.96 -8.44 1.87
C ARG A 80 28.67 -9.24 3.16
N PRO A 81 29.64 -9.43 4.10
CA PRO A 81 29.48 -10.26 5.30
C PRO A 81 28.54 -9.67 6.39
N GLY A 82 27.51 -8.91 6.00
CA GLY A 82 26.47 -8.36 6.88
C GLY A 82 25.08 -8.26 6.24
N GLY A 83 24.88 -8.80 5.02
CA GLY A 83 23.58 -8.77 4.31
C GLY A 83 22.56 -9.84 4.76
N SER A 84 22.92 -10.74 5.68
CA SER A 84 21.99 -11.77 6.19
C SER A 84 20.94 -11.21 7.14
N ASP A 85 21.23 -10.10 7.80
CA ASP A 85 20.43 -9.61 8.92
C ASP A 85 19.26 -8.74 8.43
N SER A 86 19.42 -8.04 7.31
CA SER A 86 18.35 -7.30 6.62
C SER A 86 17.30 -8.23 6.02
N PHE A 87 17.68 -9.42 5.55
CA PHE A 87 16.72 -10.41 5.07
C PHE A 87 15.96 -11.09 6.22
N LYS A 88 16.65 -11.44 7.32
CA LYS A 88 16.04 -12.03 8.52
C LYS A 88 15.07 -11.09 9.25
N THR A 89 15.33 -9.79 9.23
CA THR A 89 14.44 -8.78 9.85
C THR A 89 13.13 -8.60 9.09
N LEU A 90 13.12 -8.78 7.77
CA LEU A 90 11.89 -8.82 6.97
C LEU A 90 11.08 -10.10 7.19
N GLU A 91 11.75 -11.22 7.49
CA GLU A 91 11.10 -12.50 7.82
C GLU A 91 10.48 -12.51 9.23
N ALA A 92 11.00 -11.68 10.14
CA ALA A 92 10.52 -11.56 11.52
C ALA A 92 9.27 -10.67 11.69
N LEU A 93 8.76 -10.05 10.62
CA LEU A 93 7.47 -9.35 10.65
C LEU A 93 6.35 -10.40 10.85
N PRO A 94 5.44 -10.22 11.82
CA PRO A 94 4.38 -11.20 12.06
C PRO A 94 3.51 -11.30 10.80
N LYS A 95 3.45 -12.51 10.21
CA LYS A 95 2.44 -12.86 9.21
C LYS A 95 1.07 -12.60 9.84
N THR A 96 0.38 -11.56 9.39
CA THR A 96 -1.04 -11.33 9.72
C THR A 96 -1.82 -12.59 9.38
N GLU A 97 -2.36 -13.23 10.41
CA GLU A 97 -3.10 -14.48 10.35
C GLU A 97 -4.39 -14.32 9.50
N GLU A 98 -4.51 -15.25 8.55
CA GLU A 98 -5.72 -15.94 8.07
C GLU A 98 -6.90 -15.15 7.45
N ALA A 99 -7.04 -15.27 6.12
CA ALA A 99 -8.35 -15.42 5.48
C ALA A 99 -8.55 -16.91 5.14
N PRO A 100 -9.76 -17.48 5.33
CA PRO A 100 -9.95 -18.92 5.35
C PRO A 100 -9.79 -19.57 3.97
N SER A 101 -9.05 -20.69 4.01
CA SER A 101 -9.04 -21.76 3.01
C SER A 101 -10.44 -22.05 2.44
N SER A 102 -10.61 -21.84 1.13
CA SER A 102 -11.60 -22.56 0.35
C SER A 102 -10.92 -23.71 -0.39
N SER A 103 -10.83 -24.85 0.31
CA SER A 103 -11.13 -26.20 -0.19
C SER A 103 -10.95 -26.49 -1.70
N ALA A 104 -9.85 -27.19 -2.00
CA ALA A 104 -9.78 -28.50 -2.65
C ALA A 104 -10.76 -28.89 -3.79
N ALA A 105 -10.14 -29.33 -4.90
CA ALA A 105 -10.25 -30.68 -5.48
C ALA A 105 -10.62 -30.74 -6.98
N SER A 106 -9.75 -31.48 -7.69
CA SER A 106 -9.93 -32.17 -8.98
C SER A 106 -9.96 -31.36 -10.27
#